data_AF-A0A3N5QJ51-F1
#
_entry.id   AF-A0A3N5QJ51-F1
#
_cell.length_a   1.000
_cell.length_b   1.000
_cell.length_c   1.000
_cell.angle_alpha   90.00
_cell.angle_beta   90.00
_cell.angle_gamma   90.00
#
_symmetry.space_group_name_H-M   'P 1'
#
loop_
_entity.id
_entity.type
_entity.pdbx_description
1 polymer ?
#
loop_
_entity_poly.entity_id
_entity_poly.type
_entity_poly.pdbx_seq_one_letter_code
_entity_poly.pdbx_strand_id
1 'polypeptide(L)'
;MIPEYPVLKSLESEDLAELTAALDVKNPEVSELSLANLFIWRDFDRPQVTRINGTICLLLHPLNEEPFFLEPLAENDWVDTVEICLKYAKRLARVSEPFSGRLLQEALRVCTIRSQFDYLYLREELAGFRGNKFDGKRNHVKRFKKKHPDWAYRPLDQSMRESVFALFENWCCTKQDSV
;
A
#
# COMPACT_ATOMS: atom_id res chain seq x y z
N MET A 1 8.26 18.30 9.49
CA MET A 1 9.52 17.57 9.70
C MET A 1 9.22 16.39 10.58
N ILE A 2 9.66 15.21 10.15
CA ILE A 2 9.50 13.97 10.89
C ILE A 2 10.44 14.00 12.11
N PRO A 3 9.92 13.76 13.33
CA PRO A 3 10.72 13.83 14.55
C PRO A 3 11.64 12.62 14.71
N GLU A 4 12.73 12.78 15.47
CA GLU A 4 13.60 11.67 15.87
C GLU A 4 12.96 10.83 16.99
N TYR A 5 13.20 9.52 16.94
CA TYR A 5 12.83 8.58 18.00
C TYR A 5 13.47 9.00 19.34
N PRO A 6 12.76 8.92 20.49
CA PRO A 6 11.52 8.16 20.73
C PRO A 6 10.22 8.94 20.47
N VAL A 7 10.26 10.09 19.81
CA VAL A 7 9.03 10.85 19.52
C VAL A 7 8.37 10.28 18.25
N LEU A 8 7.11 9.89 18.37
CA LEU A 8 6.25 9.54 17.25
C LEU A 8 5.15 10.58 17.13
N LYS A 9 4.77 10.89 15.89
CA LYS A 9 3.63 11.77 15.62
C LYS A 9 2.73 11.14 14.56
N SER A 10 1.45 11.53 14.55
CA SER A 10 0.55 11.18 13.44
C SER A 10 1.10 11.69 12.11
N LEU A 11 0.92 10.88 11.07
CA LEU A 11 1.26 11.26 9.70
C LEU A 11 0.28 12.34 9.21
N GLU A 12 0.83 13.49 8.80
CA GLU A 12 0.04 14.62 8.30
C GLU A 12 0.52 15.07 6.92
N SER A 13 -0.23 15.96 6.28
CA SER A 13 0.09 16.48 4.94
C SER A 13 1.45 17.15 4.83
N GLU A 14 1.95 17.74 5.92
CA GLU A 14 3.23 18.46 5.95
C GLU A 14 4.43 17.51 5.82
N ASP A 15 4.25 16.21 6.07
CA ASP A 15 5.30 15.21 5.97
C ASP A 15 5.39 14.56 4.59
N LEU A 16 4.42 14.84 3.71
CA LEU A 16 4.32 14.22 2.40
C LEU A 16 5.57 14.41 1.54
N ALA A 17 6.18 15.60 1.55
CA ALA A 17 7.37 15.86 0.74
C ALA A 17 8.55 14.96 1.15
N GLU A 18 8.78 14.85 2.46
CA GLU A 18 9.87 14.07 3.05
C GLU A 18 9.62 12.56 2.88
N LEU A 19 8.37 12.13 3.09
CA LEU A 19 7.96 10.74 2.91
C LEU A 19 8.00 10.31 1.43
N THR A 20 7.55 11.17 0.50
CA THR A 20 7.59 10.88 -0.95
C THR A 20 9.02 10.65 -1.40
N ALA A 21 9.95 11.51 -1.00
CA ALA A 21 11.36 11.37 -1.35
C ALA A 21 11.94 10.03 -0.85
N ALA A 22 11.62 9.62 0.38
CA ALA A 22 12.07 8.34 0.91
C ALA A 22 11.43 7.13 0.22
N LEU A 23 10.14 7.23 -0.14
CA LEU A 23 9.44 6.19 -0.89
C LEU A 23 9.98 6.04 -2.31
N ASP A 24 10.31 7.13 -2.99
CA ASP A 24 10.91 7.11 -4.33
C ASP A 24 12.30 6.44 -4.31
N VAL A 25 13.10 6.74 -3.29
CA VAL A 25 14.41 6.13 -3.08
C VAL A 25 14.29 4.63 -2.77
N LYS A 26 13.41 4.27 -1.82
CA LYS A 26 13.19 2.87 -1.43
C LYS A 26 12.55 2.03 -2.54
N ASN A 27 11.67 2.65 -3.33
CA ASN A 27 10.81 2.04 -4.33
C ASN A 27 10.15 0.73 -3.86
N PRO A 28 9.33 0.77 -2.78
CA PRO A 28 8.75 -0.43 -2.20
C PRO A 28 7.71 -1.06 -3.11
N GLU A 29 7.66 -2.39 -3.12
CA GLU A 29 6.68 -3.16 -3.90
C GLU A 29 5.39 -3.46 -3.13
N VAL A 30 5.38 -3.29 -1.81
CA VAL A 30 4.23 -3.56 -0.95
C VAL A 30 3.22 -2.41 -0.99
N SER A 31 1.94 -2.75 -1.08
CA SER A 31 0.87 -1.78 -1.29
C SER A 31 0.63 -0.85 -0.10
N GLU A 32 0.95 -1.29 1.12
CA GLU A 32 0.85 -0.50 2.36
C GLU A 32 1.82 0.68 2.39
N LEU A 33 2.94 0.61 1.64
CA LEU A 33 3.90 1.72 1.53
C LEU A 33 3.57 2.68 0.38
N SER A 34 2.38 2.61 -0.21
CA SER A 34 1.91 3.65 -1.12
C SER A 34 1.31 4.84 -0.36
N LEU A 35 1.62 6.06 -0.79
CA LEU A 35 1.10 7.29 -0.17
C LEU A 35 -0.43 7.33 -0.13
N ALA A 36 -1.08 6.86 -1.21
CA ALA A 36 -2.53 6.82 -1.27
C ALA A 36 -3.13 5.90 -0.20
N ASN A 37 -2.51 4.73 0.04
CA ASN A 37 -2.98 3.76 1.02
C ASN A 37 -2.85 4.32 2.45
N LEU A 38 -1.67 4.87 2.79
CA LEU A 38 -1.42 5.49 4.11
C LEU A 38 -2.43 6.60 4.46
N PHE A 39 -2.91 7.35 3.45
CA PHE A 39 -3.86 8.44 3.69
C PHE A 39 -5.33 8.01 3.61
N ILE A 40 -5.71 7.15 2.68
CA ILE A 40 -7.12 6.74 2.55
C ILE A 40 -7.58 5.89 3.74
N TRP A 41 -6.65 5.18 4.39
CA TRP A 41 -6.91 4.35 5.58
C TRP A 41 -6.50 5.03 6.89
N ARG A 42 -6.15 6.31 6.90
CA ARG A 42 -5.57 6.98 8.08
C ARG A 42 -6.44 6.91 9.35
N ASP A 43 -7.76 6.87 9.21
CA ASP A 43 -8.67 6.78 10.35
C ASP A 43 -8.73 5.37 10.95
N PHE A 44 -8.46 4.36 10.13
CA PHE A 44 -8.43 2.96 10.53
C PHE A 44 -7.04 2.55 11.02
N ASP A 45 -5.99 2.78 10.22
CA ASP A 45 -4.61 2.36 10.49
C ASP A 45 -3.84 3.34 11.36
N ARG A 46 -4.30 4.59 11.49
CA ARG A 46 -3.73 5.63 12.36
C ARG A 46 -2.20 5.69 12.26
N PRO A 47 -1.66 5.92 11.05
CA PRO A 47 -0.23 5.89 10.82
C PRO A 47 0.48 6.96 11.65
N GLN A 48 1.54 6.54 12.33
CA GLN A 48 2.50 7.40 12.99
C GLN A 48 3.86 7.30 12.30
N VAL A 49 4.61 8.39 12.34
CA VAL A 49 5.92 8.52 11.68
C VAL A 49 6.97 9.01 12.66
N THR A 50 8.18 8.48 12.53
CA THR A 50 9.38 8.85 13.29
C THR A 50 10.63 8.57 12.46
N ARG A 51 11.76 9.11 12.90
CA ARG A 51 13.09 8.85 12.32
C ARG A 51 13.92 8.05 13.31
N ILE A 52 14.49 6.95 12.84
CA ILE A 52 15.37 6.06 13.62
C ILE A 52 16.64 5.87 12.80
N ASN A 53 17.80 6.24 13.36
CA ASN A 53 19.10 6.15 12.67
C ASN A 53 19.07 6.79 11.27
N GLY A 54 18.41 7.95 11.15
CA GLY A 54 18.26 8.64 9.85
C GLY A 54 17.27 7.99 8.88
N THR A 55 16.58 6.92 9.26
CA THR A 55 15.58 6.22 8.43
C THR A 55 14.16 6.60 8.86
N ILE A 56 13.26 6.83 7.89
CA ILE A 56 11.84 7.03 8.18
C ILE A 56 11.20 5.67 8.50
N CYS A 57 10.55 5.60 9.66
CA CYS A 57 9.81 4.43 10.12
C CYS A 57 8.34 4.80 10.33
N LEU A 58 7.45 3.92 9.84
CA LEU A 58 6.01 4.07 9.95
C LEU A 58 5.47 3.01 10.90
N LEU A 59 4.78 3.46 11.95
CA LEU A 59 4.06 2.62 12.89
C LEU A 59 2.57 2.71 12.60
N LEU A 60 1.91 1.57 12.37
CA LEU A 60 0.46 1.52 12.24
C LEU A 60 -0.17 1.11 13.57
N HIS A 61 -1.33 1.71 13.87
CA HIS A 61 -2.22 1.37 14.96
C HIS A 61 -3.62 1.00 14.44
N PRO A 62 -3.79 -0.12 13.71
CA PRO A 62 -5.09 -0.54 13.22
C PRO A 62 -6.08 -0.79 14.35
N LEU A 63 -7.37 -0.54 14.10
CA LEU A 63 -8.42 -0.70 15.12
C LEU A 63 -8.62 -2.16 15.60
N ASN A 64 -8.19 -3.15 14.82
CA ASN A 64 -8.47 -4.56 15.04
C ASN A 64 -7.21 -5.43 15.22
N GLU A 65 -6.02 -4.83 15.26
CA GLU A 65 -4.75 -5.54 15.41
C GLU A 65 -3.82 -4.80 16.37
N GLU A 66 -2.89 -5.52 16.99
CA GLU A 66 -1.80 -4.92 17.77
C GLU A 66 -0.91 -4.05 16.87
N PRO A 67 -0.39 -2.91 17.35
CA PRO A 67 0.47 -2.02 16.56
C PRO A 67 1.70 -2.73 15.99
N PHE A 68 2.13 -2.30 14.81
CA PHE A 68 3.30 -2.84 14.13
C PHE A 68 3.98 -1.81 13.25
N PHE A 69 5.29 -1.93 13.12
CA PHE A 69 6.02 -1.17 12.12
C PHE A 69 5.85 -1.81 10.74
N LEU A 70 5.73 -0.96 9.72
CA LEU A 70 5.99 -1.37 8.34
C LEU A 70 7.50 -1.57 8.14
N GLU A 71 7.86 -2.06 6.96
CA GLU A 71 9.25 -2.10 6.52
C GLU A 71 9.88 -0.69 6.60
N PRO A 72 11.02 -0.50 7.31
CA PRO A 72 11.72 0.79 7.36
C PRO A 72 12.13 1.27 5.97
N LEU A 73 12.04 2.57 5.71
CA LEU A 73 12.41 3.18 4.43
C LEU A 73 13.93 3.39 4.30
N ALA A 74 14.73 2.40 4.71
CA ALA A 74 16.18 2.41 4.61
C ALA A 74 16.63 1.78 3.28
N GLU A 75 17.67 2.35 2.66
CA GLU A 75 18.36 1.67 1.55
C GLU A 75 19.28 0.56 2.05
N ASN A 76 20.06 0.81 3.12
CA ASN A 76 21.07 -0.10 3.65
C ASN A 76 21.22 0.05 5.17
N ASP A 77 21.74 -1.00 5.81
CA ASP A 77 22.01 -1.11 7.26
C ASP A 77 20.85 -0.71 8.19
N TRP A 78 19.86 -1.61 8.27
CA TRP A 78 18.62 -1.42 9.04
C TRP A 78 18.55 -2.29 10.30
N VAL A 79 19.58 -3.07 10.63
CA VAL A 79 19.50 -4.06 11.74
C VAL A 79 19.17 -3.36 13.06
N ASP A 80 19.93 -2.33 13.41
CA ASP A 80 19.70 -1.55 14.62
C ASP A 80 18.33 -0.85 14.60
N THR A 81 17.91 -0.36 13.42
CA THR A 81 16.59 0.26 13.23
C THR A 81 15.46 -0.74 13.48
N VAL A 82 15.58 -1.95 12.92
CA VAL A 82 14.60 -3.03 13.12
C VAL A 82 14.58 -3.48 14.56
N GLU A 83 15.72 -3.57 15.24
CA GLU A 83 15.76 -3.89 16.67
C GLU A 83 15.01 -2.84 17.50
N ILE A 84 15.19 -1.55 17.22
CA ILE A 84 14.46 -0.47 17.90
C ILE A 84 12.96 -0.60 17.61
N CYS A 85 12.58 -0.81 16.35
CA CYS A 85 11.19 -1.04 15.96
C CYS A 85 10.58 -2.22 16.72
N LEU A 86 11.26 -3.37 16.81
CA LEU A 86 10.79 -4.57 17.49
C LEU A 86 10.72 -4.42 19.01
N LYS A 87 11.66 -3.66 19.61
CA LYS A 87 11.63 -3.31 21.03
C LYS A 87 10.42 -2.43 21.36
N TYR A 88 10.03 -1.53 20.45
CA TYR A 88 8.89 -0.63 20.63
C TYR A 88 7.54 -1.32 20.31
N ALA A 89 7.40 -1.87 19.10
CA ALA A 89 6.25 -2.65 18.67
C ALA A 89 6.72 -4.06 18.32
N LYS A 90 6.24 -5.06 19.06
CA LYS A 90 6.72 -6.46 19.12
C LYS A 90 6.82 -7.20 17.77
N ARG A 91 6.41 -6.59 16.66
CA ARG A 91 6.45 -7.14 15.31
C ARG A 91 6.61 -6.04 14.25
N LEU A 92 7.19 -6.44 13.13
CA LEU A 92 6.97 -5.80 11.84
C LEU A 92 5.90 -6.60 11.07
N ALA A 93 5.11 -5.94 10.23
CA ALA A 93 4.13 -6.62 9.39
C ALA A 93 3.98 -5.96 8.02
N ARG A 94 3.37 -6.70 7.08
CA ARG A 94 3.23 -6.29 5.67
C ARG A 94 4.58 -5.93 5.01
N VAL A 95 5.61 -6.68 5.40
CA VAL A 95 6.97 -6.52 4.87
C VAL A 95 7.13 -7.27 3.56
N SER A 96 8.03 -6.79 2.70
CA SER A 96 8.33 -7.46 1.44
C SER A 96 9.09 -8.78 1.66
N GLU A 97 8.96 -9.73 0.73
CA GLU A 97 9.71 -10.98 0.76
C GLU A 97 11.23 -10.74 0.73
N PRO A 98 11.78 -9.86 -0.15
CA PRO A 98 13.20 -9.52 -0.13
C PRO A 98 13.70 -8.96 1.20
N PHE A 99 12.89 -8.16 1.90
CA PHE A 99 13.23 -7.66 3.22
C PHE A 99 13.25 -8.78 4.26
N SER A 100 12.18 -9.60 4.29
CA SER A 100 12.09 -10.70 5.25
C SER A 100 13.20 -11.74 5.09
N GLY A 101 13.68 -11.98 3.86
CA GLY A 101 14.78 -12.90 3.58
C GLY A 101 16.15 -12.41 4.08
N ARG A 102 16.31 -11.11 4.30
CA ARG A 102 17.56 -10.52 4.81
C ARG A 102 17.60 -10.39 6.33
N LEU A 103 16.44 -10.47 7.01
CA LEU A 103 16.37 -10.46 8.48
C LEU A 103 17.13 -11.64 9.07
N LEU A 104 17.83 -11.43 10.18
CA LEU A 104 18.52 -12.48 10.95
C LEU A 104 17.47 -13.49 11.46
N GLN A 105 17.20 -14.52 10.66
CA GLN A 105 16.11 -15.48 10.90
C GLN A 105 16.27 -16.24 12.22
N GLU A 106 17.48 -16.39 12.74
CA GLU A 106 17.74 -17.14 13.97
C GLU A 106 17.05 -16.52 15.21
N ALA A 107 16.79 -15.20 15.21
CA ALA A 107 16.14 -14.50 16.32
C ALA A 107 14.67 -14.15 16.06
N LEU A 108 14.17 -14.30 14.83
CA LEU A 108 12.86 -13.79 14.42
C LEU A 108 12.00 -14.87 13.78
N ARG A 109 10.75 -14.98 14.24
CA ARG A 109 9.74 -15.82 13.61
C ARG A 109 9.09 -15.08 12.45
N VAL A 110 9.35 -15.52 11.22
CA VAL A 110 8.66 -15.03 10.01
C VAL A 110 7.43 -15.88 9.73
N CYS A 111 6.29 -15.25 9.42
CA CYS A 111 5.04 -15.94 9.09
C CYS A 111 4.36 -15.24 7.90
N THR A 112 3.74 -16.02 7.01
CA THR A 112 3.01 -15.51 5.86
C THR A 112 1.51 -15.69 6.05
N ILE A 113 0.74 -14.70 5.59
CA ILE A 113 -0.74 -14.71 5.64
C ILE A 113 -1.25 -14.55 4.21
N ARG A 114 -1.80 -15.61 3.64
CA ARG A 114 -2.15 -15.65 2.20
C ARG A 114 -3.13 -14.55 1.78
N SER A 115 -4.04 -14.15 2.65
CA SER A 115 -5.01 -13.06 2.39
C SER A 115 -4.38 -11.67 2.34
N GLN A 116 -3.11 -11.53 2.68
CA GLN A 116 -2.36 -10.27 2.72
C GLN A 116 -1.30 -10.20 1.60
N PHE A 117 -1.42 -11.05 0.57
CA PHE A 117 -0.46 -11.05 -0.53
C PHE A 117 -0.87 -10.04 -1.59
N ASP A 118 0.06 -9.17 -1.95
CA ASP A 118 -0.09 -8.27 -3.10
C ASP A 118 0.04 -9.03 -4.42
N TYR A 119 -0.70 -8.55 -5.43
CA TYR A 119 -0.65 -9.06 -6.79
C TYR A 119 0.07 -8.06 -7.68
N LEU A 120 1.33 -8.36 -8.01
CA LEU A 120 2.16 -7.54 -8.88
C LEU A 120 2.10 -8.04 -10.32
N TYR A 121 1.94 -7.11 -11.26
CA TYR A 121 1.85 -7.39 -12.69
C TYR A 121 2.76 -6.47 -13.48
N LEU A 122 3.34 -6.99 -14.56
CA LEU A 122 4.04 -6.16 -15.54
C LEU A 122 3.03 -5.28 -16.28
N ARG A 123 3.31 -3.97 -16.30
CA ARG A 123 2.46 -2.97 -16.97
C ARG A 123 2.27 -3.31 -18.44
N GLU A 124 3.33 -3.69 -19.13
CA GLU A 124 3.34 -3.99 -20.57
C GLU A 124 2.46 -5.21 -20.89
N GLU A 125 2.40 -6.17 -19.97
CA GLU A 125 1.54 -7.35 -20.12
C GLU A 125 0.07 -7.00 -19.98
N LEU A 126 -0.30 -6.23 -18.95
CA LEU A 126 -1.69 -5.81 -18.72
C LEU A 126 -2.18 -4.84 -19.80
N ALA A 127 -1.33 -3.92 -20.25
CA ALA A 127 -1.68 -2.97 -21.31
C ALA A 127 -1.79 -3.64 -22.68
N GLY A 128 -0.90 -4.60 -22.97
CA GLY A 128 -0.82 -5.25 -24.27
C GLY A 128 -1.68 -6.50 -24.43
N PHE A 129 -2.08 -7.14 -23.32
CA PHE A 129 -2.73 -8.46 -23.31
C PHE A 129 -2.01 -9.49 -24.21
N ARG A 130 -0.67 -9.55 -24.15
CA ARG A 130 0.15 -10.38 -25.05
C ARG A 130 0.15 -11.86 -24.64
N GLY A 131 -0.02 -12.74 -25.63
CA GLY A 131 0.03 -14.20 -25.46
C GLY A 131 -1.29 -14.87 -25.08
N ASN A 132 -1.28 -16.20 -25.07
CA ASN A 132 -2.48 -17.04 -24.95
C ASN A 132 -3.18 -16.89 -23.58
N LYS A 133 -2.43 -16.52 -22.53
CA LYS A 133 -2.97 -16.30 -21.18
C LYS A 133 -4.03 -15.18 -21.11
N PHE A 134 -4.02 -14.23 -22.04
CA PHE A 134 -4.95 -13.10 -22.05
C PHE A 134 -6.09 -13.22 -23.08
N ASP A 135 -6.25 -14.36 -23.74
CA ASP A 135 -7.30 -14.56 -24.77
C ASP A 135 -8.69 -14.21 -24.24
N GLY A 136 -9.02 -14.68 -23.04
CA GLY A 136 -10.28 -14.36 -22.36
C GLY A 136 -10.45 -12.86 -22.11
N LYS A 137 -9.39 -12.16 -21.65
CA LYS A 137 -9.43 -10.71 -21.41
C LYS A 137 -9.61 -9.93 -22.71
N ARG A 138 -8.90 -10.30 -23.79
CA ARG A 138 -9.10 -9.70 -25.12
C ARG A 138 -10.53 -9.92 -25.62
N ASN A 139 -11.11 -11.09 -25.39
CA ASN A 139 -12.51 -11.37 -25.75
C ASN A 139 -13.50 -10.54 -24.93
N HIS A 140 -13.26 -10.32 -23.63
CA HIS A 140 -14.08 -9.41 -22.83
C HIS A 140 -14.02 -7.97 -23.36
N VAL A 141 -12.82 -7.46 -23.65
CA VAL A 141 -12.66 -6.10 -24.21
C VAL A 141 -13.35 -5.98 -25.56
N LYS A 142 -13.19 -6.95 -26.46
CA LYS A 142 -13.88 -6.97 -27.76
C LYS A 142 -15.40 -6.93 -27.59
N ARG A 143 -15.94 -7.75 -26.67
CA ARG A 143 -17.38 -7.81 -26.38
C ARG A 143 -17.90 -6.49 -25.82
N PHE A 144 -17.16 -5.87 -24.90
CA PHE A 144 -17.50 -4.57 -24.33
C PHE A 144 -17.57 -3.50 -25.42
N LYS A 145 -16.51 -3.37 -26.25
CA LYS A 145 -16.47 -2.38 -27.34
C LYS A 145 -17.56 -2.60 -28.38
N LYS A 146 -17.95 -3.86 -28.66
CA LYS A 146 -19.07 -4.17 -29.56
C LYS A 146 -20.42 -3.78 -28.96
N LYS A 147 -20.62 -4.01 -27.66
CA LYS A 147 -21.88 -3.73 -26.96
C LYS A 147 -22.07 -2.23 -26.67
N HIS A 148 -20.96 -1.50 -26.48
CA HIS A 148 -20.94 -0.09 -26.13
C HIS A 148 -20.06 0.66 -27.13
N PRO A 149 -20.51 0.91 -28.37
CA PRO A 149 -19.69 1.51 -29.41
C PRO A 149 -19.26 2.95 -29.07
N ASP A 150 -20.10 3.69 -28.35
CA ASP A 150 -19.88 5.10 -28.00
C ASP A 150 -19.08 5.29 -26.69
N TRP A 151 -18.36 4.25 -26.25
CA TRP A 151 -17.54 4.33 -25.04
C TRP A 151 -16.39 5.34 -25.22
N ALA A 152 -16.06 6.05 -24.14
CA ALA A 152 -14.90 6.92 -24.10
C ALA A 152 -14.17 6.73 -22.76
N TYR A 153 -12.85 6.61 -22.82
CA TYR A 153 -12.01 6.78 -21.64
C TYR A 153 -11.85 8.28 -21.36
N ARG A 154 -12.08 8.69 -20.12
CA ARG A 154 -11.82 10.06 -19.64
C ARG A 154 -10.97 9.97 -18.38
N PRO A 155 -9.84 10.69 -18.30
CA PRO A 155 -9.13 10.86 -17.03
C PRO A 155 -10.07 11.44 -15.98
N LEU A 156 -9.95 10.99 -14.74
CA LEU A 156 -10.73 11.56 -13.64
C LEU A 156 -10.30 13.00 -13.39
N ASP A 157 -11.28 13.87 -13.18
CA ASP A 157 -11.09 15.24 -12.76
C ASP A 157 -12.15 15.66 -11.73
N GLN A 158 -11.98 16.84 -11.16
CA GLN A 158 -12.82 17.33 -10.07
C GLN A 158 -14.30 17.51 -10.46
N SER A 159 -14.59 17.77 -11.74
CA SER A 159 -15.97 17.93 -12.22
C SER A 159 -16.76 16.61 -12.20
N MET A 160 -16.06 15.46 -12.15
CA MET A 160 -16.66 14.14 -12.14
C MET A 160 -17.01 13.65 -10.72
N ARG A 161 -16.72 14.45 -9.68
CA ARG A 161 -16.87 14.05 -8.27
C ARG A 161 -18.26 13.47 -7.98
N GLU A 162 -19.32 14.20 -8.31
CA GLU A 162 -20.70 13.76 -8.04
C GLU A 162 -21.04 12.43 -8.72
N SER A 163 -20.63 12.27 -9.98
CA SER A 163 -20.83 11.04 -10.75
C SER A 163 -20.09 9.84 -10.16
N VAL A 164 -18.87 10.04 -9.64
CA VAL A 164 -18.09 8.99 -8.97
C VAL A 164 -18.75 8.56 -7.66
N PHE A 165 -19.22 9.52 -6.86
CA PHE A 165 -19.96 9.21 -5.63
C PHE A 165 -21.26 8.47 -5.93
N ALA A 166 -22.05 8.93 -6.90
CA ALA A 166 -23.28 8.25 -7.30
C ALA A 166 -23.02 6.81 -7.78
N LEU A 167 -21.93 6.57 -8.51
CA LEU A 167 -21.54 5.21 -8.91
C LEU A 167 -21.22 4.34 -7.69
N PHE A 168 -20.48 4.88 -6.71
CA PHE A 168 -20.13 4.17 -5.48
C PHE A 168 -21.37 3.85 -4.63
N GLU A 169 -22.26 4.82 -4.41
CA GLU A 169 -23.50 4.64 -3.67
C GLU A 169 -24.40 3.56 -4.30
N ASN A 170 -24.59 3.63 -5.63
CA ASN A 170 -25.33 2.62 -6.36
C ASN A 170 -24.73 1.22 -6.19
N TRP A 171 -23.39 1.12 -6.25
CA TRP A 171 -22.70 -0.15 -6.01
C TRP A 171 -22.93 -0.66 -4.58
N CYS A 172 -22.87 0.21 -3.57
CA CYS A 172 -23.14 -0.15 -2.18
C CYS A 172 -24.56 -0.71 -1.99
N CYS A 173 -25.58 -0.07 -2.58
CA CYS A 173 -26.96 -0.57 -2.53
C CYS A 173 -27.08 -1.98 -3.14
N THR A 174 -26.49 -2.21 -4.32
CA THR A 174 -26.55 -3.54 -4.96
C THR A 174 -25.89 -4.65 -4.14
N LYS A 175 -24.90 -4.30 -3.31
CA LYS A 175 -24.20 -5.24 -2.44
C LYS A 175 -24.98 -5.55 -1.16
N GLN A 176 -25.71 -4.58 -0.62
CA GLN A 176 -26.55 -4.79 0.56
C GLN A 176 -27.77 -5.68 0.25
N ASP A 177 -28.32 -5.59 -0.97
CA ASP A 177 -29.42 -6.44 -1.42
C ASP A 177 -29.02 -7.90 -1.72
N SER A 178 -27.72 -8.21 -1.67
CA SER A 178 -27.15 -9.53 -1.98
C SER A 178 -26.66 -10.30 -0.74
N VAL A 179 -27.01 -9.85 0.47
CA VAL A 179 -26.68 -10.47 1.76
C VAL A 179 -27.93 -11.00 2.44
#